data_AF-A0A7K0LR97-F1
#
_entry.id   AF-A0A7K0LR97-F1
#
_cell.length_a   1.000
_cell.length_b   1.000
_cell.length_c   1.000
_cell.angle_alpha   90.00
_cell.angle_beta   90.00
_cell.angle_gamma   90.00
#
_symmetry.space_group_name_H-M   'P 1'
#
loop_
_entity.id
_entity.type
_entity.pdbx_description
1 polymer ?
#
loop_
_entity_poly.entity_id
_entity_poly.type
_entity_poly.pdbx_seq_one_letter_code
_entity_poly.pdbx_strand_id
1 'polypeptide(L)'
;MAPLYRRGDHGPPVVEVRDRLARLGLLEFPVVGDPAALEFDDNVDEAVRLFQQSRSLIADGIVGPETFRRLEEARWSLGDRVL
;
A
#
# COMPACT_ATOMS: atom_id res chain seq x y z
N MET A 1 -19.29 -5.62 2.58
CA MET A 1 -18.25 -5.40 3.60
C MET A 1 -16.97 -5.10 2.85
N ALA A 2 -16.44 -3.88 2.94
CA ALA A 2 -15.15 -3.57 2.31
C ALA A 2 -14.03 -4.23 3.13
N PRO A 3 -13.06 -4.91 2.50
CA PRO A 3 -11.98 -5.54 3.24
C PRO A 3 -11.11 -4.48 3.94
N LEU A 4 -10.76 -4.73 5.19
CA LEU A 4 -9.87 -3.91 6.01
C LEU A 4 -8.59 -4.72 6.22
N TYR A 5 -7.51 -4.35 5.54
CA TYR A 5 -6.22 -5.02 5.71
C TYR A 5 -5.39 -4.27 6.76
N ARG A 6 -4.75 -5.02 7.66
CA ARG A 6 -3.92 -4.49 8.75
C ARG A 6 -2.65 -5.34 8.91
N ARG A 7 -1.73 -4.88 9.76
CA ARG A 7 -0.53 -5.63 10.15
C ARG A 7 -0.88 -7.06 10.57
N GLY A 8 -0.20 -8.03 9.96
CA GLY A 8 -0.43 -9.48 10.14
C GLY A 8 -1.39 -10.12 9.12
N ASP A 9 -2.10 -9.34 8.31
CA ASP A 9 -2.80 -9.87 7.14
C ASP A 9 -1.79 -10.34 6.09
N HIS A 10 -2.18 -11.34 5.31
CA HIS A 10 -1.35 -11.91 4.26
C HIS A 10 -2.19 -12.31 3.05
N GLY A 11 -1.55 -12.37 1.89
CA GLY A 11 -2.14 -12.87 0.66
C GLY A 11 -2.16 -11.87 -0.50
N PRO A 12 -2.87 -12.21 -1.60
CA PRO A 12 -2.86 -11.43 -2.84
C PRO A 12 -3.14 -9.92 -2.69
N PRO A 13 -4.11 -9.48 -1.86
CA PRO A 13 -4.38 -8.04 -1.72
C PRO A 13 -3.28 -7.28 -0.97
N VAL A 14 -2.56 -7.93 -0.05
CA VAL A 14 -1.41 -7.30 0.64
C VAL A 14 -0.28 -7.07 -0.36
N VAL A 15 -0.02 -8.04 -1.24
CA VAL A 15 0.95 -7.89 -2.34
C VAL A 15 0.60 -6.70 -3.21
N GLU A 16 -0.68 -6.51 -3.53
CA GLU A 16 -1.14 -5.38 -4.33
C GLU A 16 -0.90 -4.03 -3.63
N VAL A 17 -1.21 -3.94 -2.33
CA VAL A 17 -0.92 -2.74 -1.53
C VAL A 17 0.58 -2.45 -1.51
N ARG A 18 1.42 -3.46 -1.28
CA ARG A 18 2.89 -3.33 -1.27
C ARG A 18 3.42 -2.84 -2.61
N ASP A 19 3.00 -3.44 -3.72
CA ASP A 19 3.41 -3.02 -5.07
C ASP A 19 3.06 -1.55 -5.32
N ARG A 20 1.86 -1.12 -4.91
CA ARG A 20 1.42 0.28 -5.03
C ARG A 20 2.28 1.22 -4.17
N LEU A 21 2.55 0.88 -2.91
CA LEU A 21 3.41 1.67 -2.03
C LEU A 21 4.85 1.75 -2.55
N ALA A 22 5.37 0.64 -3.10
CA ALA A 22 6.71 0.59 -3.68
C ALA A 22 6.82 1.47 -4.92
N ARG A 23 5.80 1.49 -5.79
CA ARG A 23 5.73 2.41 -6.94
C ARG A 23 5.67 3.88 -6.53
N LEU A 24 5.12 4.18 -5.35
CA LEU A 24 5.09 5.53 -4.79
C LEU A 24 6.42 5.93 -4.13
N GLY A 25 7.38 5.01 -4.03
CA GLY A 25 8.65 5.23 -3.33
C GLY A 25 8.52 5.26 -1.81
N LEU A 26 7.40 4.76 -1.28
CA LEU A 26 7.13 4.68 0.17
C LEU A 26 7.58 3.35 0.78
N LEU A 27 7.85 2.34 -0.06
CA LEU A 27 8.33 1.02 0.34
C LEU A 27 9.38 0.56 -0.66
N GLU A 28 10.32 -0.27 -0.23
CA GLU A 28 11.23 -0.94 -1.16
C GLU A 28 10.52 -2.13 -1.84
N PHE A 29 10.90 -2.41 -3.09
CA PHE A 29 10.38 -3.59 -3.78
C PHE A 29 10.85 -4.85 -3.03
N PRO A 30 9.94 -5.76 -2.68
CA PRO A 30 10.33 -6.98 -2.01
C PRO A 30 11.23 -7.82 -2.92
N VAL A 31 12.17 -8.55 -2.30
CA VAL A 31 13.00 -9.50 -3.01
C VAL A 31 12.11 -10.61 -3.57
N VAL A 32 12.31 -10.98 -4.84
CA VAL A 32 11.52 -12.03 -5.50
C VAL A 32 11.73 -13.35 -4.75
N GLY A 33 10.62 -13.95 -4.29
CA GLY A 33 10.63 -15.19 -3.51
C GLY A 33 10.70 -14.99 -2.00
N ASP A 34 10.72 -13.75 -1.51
CA ASP A 34 10.68 -13.46 -0.09
C ASP A 34 9.25 -13.66 0.47
N PRO A 35 9.06 -14.49 1.52
CA PRO A 35 7.74 -14.72 2.08
C PRO A 35 7.15 -13.49 2.79
N ALA A 36 7.97 -12.55 3.27
CA ALA A 36 7.49 -11.30 3.86
C ALA A 36 6.83 -10.40 2.81
N ALA A 37 7.14 -10.59 1.51
CA ALA A 37 6.44 -9.92 0.40
C ALA A 37 4.92 -10.21 0.38
N LEU A 38 4.51 -11.34 0.95
CA LEU A 38 3.11 -11.76 1.02
C LEU A 38 2.42 -11.30 2.31
N GLU A 39 3.19 -10.79 3.28
CA GLU A 39 2.73 -10.40 4.60
C GLU A 39 2.71 -8.87 4.75
N PHE A 40 1.73 -8.40 5.53
CA PHE A 40 1.64 -7.03 5.98
C PHE A 40 2.51 -6.87 7.22
N ASP A 41 3.81 -6.73 6.97
CA ASP A 41 4.84 -6.51 7.99
C ASP A 41 4.83 -5.07 8.54
N ASP A 42 5.73 -4.78 9.48
CA ASP A 42 5.88 -3.43 10.05
C ASP A 42 6.31 -2.38 9.01
N ASN A 43 7.06 -2.75 7.96
CA ASN A 43 7.44 -1.81 6.91
C ASN A 43 6.23 -1.40 6.07
N VAL A 44 5.32 -2.33 5.79
CA VAL A 44 4.06 -2.03 5.09
C VAL A 44 3.18 -1.13 5.96
N ASP A 45 3.06 -1.41 7.25
CA ASP A 45 2.30 -0.56 8.18
C ASP A 45 2.84 0.86 8.21
N GLU A 46 4.15 1.04 8.32
CA GLU A 46 4.77 2.36 8.29
C GLU A 46 4.52 3.06 6.93
N ALA A 47 4.71 2.36 5.81
CA ALA A 47 4.48 2.91 4.48
C ALA A 47 3.01 3.30 4.25
N VAL A 48 2.05 2.52 4.75
CA VAL A 48 0.61 2.86 4.70
C VAL A 48 0.34 4.11 5.53
N ARG A 49 0.90 4.21 6.74
CA ARG A 49 0.72 5.41 7.58
C ARG A 49 1.32 6.65 6.92
N LEU A 50 2.50 6.54 6.31
CA LEU A 50 3.12 7.63 5.57
C LEU A 50 2.26 8.05 4.36
N PHE A 51 1.73 7.08 3.61
CA PHE A 51 0.81 7.35 2.51
C PHE A 51 -0.46 8.07 2.99
N GLN A 52 -1.06 7.57 4.07
CA GLN A 52 -2.25 8.16 4.68
C GLN A 52 -1.97 9.61 5.10
N GLN A 53 -0.84 9.87 5.77
CA GLN A 53 -0.41 11.23 6.15
C GLN A 53 -0.25 12.13 4.93
N SER A 54 0.43 11.65 3.88
CA SER A 54 0.62 12.40 2.63
C SER A 54 -0.69 12.72 1.92
N ARG A 55 -1.75 11.95 2.14
CA ARG A 55 -3.08 12.13 1.54
C ARG A 55 -4.10 12.77 2.50
N SER A 56 -3.64 13.29 3.64
CA SER A 56 -4.48 13.87 4.71
C SER A 56 -5.60 12.92 5.17
N LEU A 57 -5.30 11.62 5.19
CA LEU A 57 -6.14 10.58 5.77
C LEU A 57 -5.74 10.33 7.23
N ILE A 58 -6.58 9.60 7.96
CA ILE A 58 -6.22 9.08 9.28
C ILE A 58 -5.10 8.06 9.09
N ALA A 59 -3.96 8.30 9.75
CA ALA A 59 -2.76 7.46 9.66
C ALA A 59 -2.82 6.28 10.64
N ASP A 60 -3.89 5.49 10.56
CA ASP A 60 -4.15 4.36 11.43
C ASP A 60 -3.44 3.06 11.01
N GLY A 61 -2.81 3.04 9.83
CA GLY A 61 -2.15 1.85 9.28
C GLY A 61 -3.11 0.81 8.69
N ILE A 62 -4.41 1.11 8.64
CA ILE A 62 -5.44 0.22 8.13
C ILE A 62 -5.81 0.61 6.70
N VAL A 63 -5.71 -0.36 5.79
CA VAL A 63 -6.12 -0.17 4.40
C VAL A 63 -7.61 -0.44 4.29
N GLY A 64 -8.40 0.61 4.55
CA GLY A 64 -9.83 0.63 4.26
C GLY A 64 -10.15 1.06 2.82
N PRO A 65 -11.44 1.14 2.46
CA PRO A 65 -11.89 1.51 1.12
C PRO A 65 -11.43 2.91 0.69
N GLU A 66 -11.38 3.87 1.61
CA GLU A 66 -10.87 5.22 1.34
C GLU A 66 -9.37 5.19 1.01
N THR A 67 -8.57 4.50 1.83
CA THR A 67 -7.13 4.30 1.58
C THR A 67 -6.90 3.61 0.24
N PHE A 68 -7.67 2.56 -0.05
CA PHE A 68 -7.56 1.81 -1.30
C PHE A 68 -7.86 2.68 -2.53
N ARG A 69 -8.95 3.46 -2.48
CA ARG A 69 -9.31 4.39 -3.55
C ARG A 69 -8.19 5.41 -3.81
N ARG A 70 -7.60 5.98 -2.74
CA ARG A 70 -6.47 6.93 -2.90
C ARG A 70 -5.23 6.26 -3.47
N LEU A 71 -4.94 5.01 -3.11
CA LEU A 71 -3.85 4.23 -3.70
C LEU A 71 -4.08 3.99 -5.20
N GLU A 72 -5.33 3.69 -5.59
CA GLU A 72 -5.69 3.59 -7.00
C GLU A 72 -5.52 4.93 -7.73
N GLU A 73 -6.04 6.04 -7.20
CA GLU A 73 -5.87 7.38 -7.78
C GLU A 73 -4.38 7.75 -7.92
N ALA A 74 -3.55 7.38 -6.95
CA ALA A 74 -2.11 7.60 -7.00
C ALA A 74 -1.41 6.78 -8.11
N ARG A 75 -1.89 5.56 -8.39
CA ARG A 75 -1.44 4.74 -9.53
C ARG A 75 -1.73 5.44 -10.87
N TRP A 76 -2.94 6.00 -11.05
CA TRP A 76 -3.32 6.67 -12.29
C TRP A 76 -2.50 7.95 -12.51
N SER A 77 -2.21 8.70 -11.46
CA SER A 77 -1.42 9.94 -11.54
C SER A 77 0.04 9.72 -12.00
N LEU A 78 0.61 8.53 -11.82
CA LEU A 78 1.96 8.19 -12.28
C LEU A 78 1.98 7.71 -13.75
N GLY A 79 0.88 7.11 -14.22
CA GLY A 79 0.75 6.59 -15.59
C GLY A 79 0.45 7.66 -16.65
N ASP A 80 -0.03 8.84 -16.26
CA ASP A 80 -0.43 9.91 -17.19
C ASP A 80 0.74 10.77 -17.72
N ARG A 81 1.98 10.48 -17.29
CA ARG A 81 3.19 11.06 -17.89
C ARG A 81 3.67 10.23 -19.08
N VAL A 82 2.78 10.01 -20.04
CA VAL A 82 3.16 9.61 -21.40
C VAL A 82 3.05 10.87 -22.26
N LEU A 83 4.18 11.57 -22.42
CA LEU A 83 4.38 12.58 -23.47
C LEU A 83 4.63 11.88 -24.81
#